data_AF-A0A0L0BYJ4-F1
#
_entry.id   AF-A0A0L0BYJ4-F1
#
_cell.length_a   1.000
_cell.length_b   1.000
_cell.length_c   1.000
_cell.angle_alpha   90.00
_cell.angle_beta   90.00
_cell.angle_gamma   90.00
#
_symmetry.space_group_name_H-M   'P 1'
#
loop_
_entity.id
_entity.type
_entity.pdbx_description
1 polymer ?
#
loop_
_entity_poly.entity_id
_entity_poly.type
_entity_poly.pdbx_seq_one_letter_code
_entity_poly.pdbx_strand_id
1 'polypeptide(L)'
;MEEKNKEDNVESKVTSLQSSLNVMCAICSEFFKSSDIIYSTSKCGHVFHRQCLFRWLTRSNTCPQCRASVHKHNVHRLYLNFSEPTAMDEIDAEPIKSFEWLYVDEGITAEEIAQFGFLLGLDKESDPLFAARVYLEDDLLPACYVPKLKGAYAAWNCESHFLTEGIELLHINNDNAEYKWLPSSNGEIPTNALASGYAETGETLYTARYVHNDRMRYGKLHPSHGCAYIPYKGKELNNKNYEVLVRIPKDSV
;
A
#
# COMPACT_ATOMS: atom_id res chain seq x y z
N MET A 1 -42.24 -5.19 -30.25
CA MET A 1 -41.04 -5.37 -29.42
C MET A 1 -39.85 -5.09 -30.33
N GLU A 2 -39.77 -3.88 -30.91
CA GLU A 2 -39.21 -2.66 -30.27
C GLU A 2 -37.81 -2.96 -29.73
N GLU A 3 -36.78 -2.63 -30.52
CA GLU A 3 -36.06 -1.34 -30.45
C GLU A 3 -35.19 -1.26 -29.19
N LYS A 4 -33.95 -0.78 -29.16
CA LYS A 4 -32.94 -0.22 -30.07
C LYS A 4 -31.84 0.25 -29.08
N ASN A 5 -30.61 0.38 -29.57
CA ASN A 5 -29.62 1.39 -29.11
C ASN A 5 -29.02 1.20 -27.69
N LYS A 6 -27.80 1.61 -27.36
CA LYS A 6 -26.81 2.49 -27.99
C LYS A 6 -25.47 2.30 -27.26
N GLU A 7 -24.41 2.52 -28.00
CA GLU A 7 -23.03 2.67 -27.54
C GLU A 7 -22.86 3.88 -26.58
N ASP A 8 -21.65 3.93 -25.98
CA ASP A 8 -20.89 5.11 -25.55
C ASP A 8 -20.72 5.39 -24.04
N ASN A 9 -19.48 5.12 -23.60
CA ASN A 9 -18.51 6.05 -23.01
C ASN A 9 -18.74 6.63 -21.60
N VAL A 10 -17.68 6.63 -20.77
CA VAL A 10 -17.11 7.78 -20.01
C VAL A 10 -16.32 7.29 -18.77
N GLU A 11 -15.00 7.20 -18.94
CA GLU A 11 -13.97 8.03 -18.26
C GLU A 11 -14.13 8.40 -16.75
N SER A 12 -13.21 7.86 -15.93
CA SER A 12 -12.44 8.51 -14.85
C SER A 12 -13.15 9.16 -13.63
N LYS A 13 -12.72 8.76 -12.41
CA LYS A 13 -12.08 9.68 -11.45
C LYS A 13 -11.59 9.00 -10.17
N VAL A 14 -10.30 9.16 -9.93
CA VAL A 14 -9.62 9.04 -8.64
C VAL A 14 -10.16 10.11 -7.68
N THR A 15 -10.50 9.74 -6.45
CA THR A 15 -10.72 10.71 -5.36
C THR A 15 -10.34 10.10 -4.01
N SER A 16 -9.19 10.55 -3.47
CA SER A 16 -8.86 10.77 -2.05
C SER A 16 -9.81 10.13 -1.01
N LEU A 17 -9.33 9.10 -0.30
CA LEU A 17 -9.94 8.59 0.92
C LEU A 17 -9.76 9.64 2.04
N GLN A 18 -10.66 10.62 2.10
CA GLN A 18 -10.79 11.53 3.24
C GLN A 18 -11.51 10.79 4.36
N SER A 19 -10.91 10.76 5.56
CA SER A 19 -11.54 10.17 6.74
C SER A 19 -12.91 10.81 7.03
N SER A 20 -13.97 10.09 6.70
CA SER A 20 -15.35 10.45 7.02
C SER A 20 -15.68 10.01 8.44
N LEU A 21 -16.21 10.92 9.25
CA LEU A 21 -16.80 10.63 10.54
C LEU A 21 -18.14 9.93 10.34
N ASN A 22 -18.48 9.00 11.24
CA ASN A 22 -19.80 8.35 11.33
C ASN A 22 -20.94 9.30 11.80
N VAL A 23 -20.79 10.60 11.56
CA VAL A 23 -21.75 11.66 11.90
C VAL A 23 -22.11 12.39 10.60
N MET A 24 -23.41 12.53 10.33
CA MET A 24 -23.95 13.02 9.06
C MET A 24 -24.74 14.32 9.20
N CYS A 25 -24.69 15.16 8.17
CA CYS A 25 -25.45 16.40 8.13
C CYS A 25 -26.89 16.15 7.64
N ALA A 26 -27.89 16.40 8.48
CA ALA A 26 -29.30 16.15 8.15
C ALA A 26 -29.90 17.05 7.04
N ILE A 27 -29.13 17.98 6.46
CA ILE A 27 -29.56 18.80 5.32
C ILE A 27 -29.11 18.19 3.98
N CYS A 28 -27.84 17.82 3.85
CA CYS A 28 -27.29 17.25 2.61
C CYS A 28 -27.22 15.72 2.63
N SER A 29 -27.43 15.10 3.79
CA SER A 29 -27.30 13.66 4.02
C SER A 29 -25.89 13.10 3.77
N GLU A 30 -24.86 13.95 3.78
CA GLU A 30 -23.45 13.54 3.67
C GLU A 30 -22.80 13.41 5.05
N PHE A 31 -21.85 12.48 5.18
CA PHE A 31 -20.99 12.33 6.36
C PHE A 31 -20.01 13.51 6.49
N PHE A 32 -19.73 13.91 7.72
CA PHE A 32 -18.74 14.93 8.00
C PHE A 32 -17.32 14.40 7.74
N LYS A 33 -16.48 15.22 7.13
CA LYS A 33 -15.06 14.93 6.92
C LYS A 33 -14.21 15.74 7.87
N SER A 34 -12.97 15.32 8.08
CA SER A 34 -12.00 16.05 8.92
C SER A 34 -11.73 17.49 8.47
N SER A 35 -11.91 17.78 7.18
CA SER A 35 -11.75 19.11 6.58
C SER A 35 -13.01 19.97 6.62
N ASP A 36 -14.15 19.42 7.04
CA ASP A 36 -15.42 20.14 7.01
C ASP A 36 -15.51 21.21 8.09
N ILE A 37 -16.13 22.34 7.73
CA ILE A 37 -16.45 23.39 8.69
C ILE A 37 -17.82 23.09 9.28
N ILE A 38 -17.84 22.65 10.54
CA ILE A 38 -19.02 22.17 11.24
C ILE A 38 -19.53 23.23 12.22
N TYR A 39 -20.86 23.43 12.24
CA TYR A 39 -21.53 24.34 13.16
C TYR A 39 -22.64 23.64 13.95
N SER A 40 -22.76 24.00 15.22
CA SER A 40 -23.87 23.63 16.09
C SER A 40 -24.78 24.82 16.38
N THR A 41 -26.07 24.55 16.49
CA THR A 41 -27.08 25.53 16.91
C THR A 41 -27.06 25.71 18.43
N SER A 42 -27.00 26.96 18.93
CA SER A 42 -26.76 27.21 20.36
C SER A 42 -27.84 26.68 21.30
N LYS A 43 -29.11 26.66 20.90
CA LYS A 43 -30.22 26.25 21.76
C LYS A 43 -30.44 24.74 21.84
N CYS A 44 -30.26 24.03 20.73
CA CYS A 44 -30.61 22.61 20.65
C CYS A 44 -29.45 21.67 20.30
N GLY A 45 -28.26 22.21 20.01
CA GLY A 45 -27.04 21.42 19.84
C GLY A 45 -26.90 20.70 18.49
N HIS A 46 -27.97 20.59 17.67
CA HIS A 46 -27.91 19.93 16.37
C HIS A 46 -26.86 20.55 15.44
N VAL A 47 -26.20 19.68 14.67
CA VAL A 47 -24.93 19.93 13.98
C VAL A 47 -25.10 19.80 12.48
N PHE A 48 -24.49 20.72 11.72
CA PHE A 48 -24.60 20.79 10.26
C PHE A 48 -23.31 21.38 9.65
N HIS A 49 -23.06 21.14 8.35
CA HIS A 49 -22.03 21.90 7.63
C HIS A 49 -22.35 23.39 7.64
N ARG A 50 -21.32 24.24 7.69
CA ARG A 50 -21.46 25.71 7.64
C ARG A 50 -22.35 26.14 6.47
N GLN A 51 -22.07 25.63 5.27
CA GLN A 51 -22.79 26.04 4.08
C GLN A 51 -24.28 25.65 4.15
N CYS A 52 -24.56 24.44 4.64
CA CYS A 52 -25.91 23.91 4.80
C CYS A 52 -26.72 24.73 5.81
N LEU A 53 -26.16 24.95 7.01
CA LEU A 53 -26.83 25.72 8.06
C LEU A 53 -27.06 27.18 7.67
N PHE A 54 -26.04 27.85 7.14
CA PHE A 54 -26.17 29.26 6.78
C PHE A 54 -27.14 29.46 5.61
N ARG A 55 -27.14 28.55 4.63
CA ARG A 55 -28.16 28.56 3.56
C ARG A 55 -29.56 28.42 4.13
N TRP A 56 -29.78 27.50 5.08
CA TRP A 56 -31.07 27.36 5.74
C TRP A 56 -31.48 28.63 6.51
N LEU A 57 -30.56 29.22 7.28
CA LEU A 57 -30.81 30.44 8.05
C LEU A 57 -31.07 31.69 7.20
N THR A 58 -30.80 31.66 5.89
CA THR A 58 -31.30 32.72 4.99
C THR A 58 -32.81 32.67 4.82
N ARG A 59 -33.43 31.50 4.99
CA ARG A 59 -34.86 31.25 4.76
C ARG A 59 -35.66 31.13 6.05
N SER A 60 -35.09 30.54 7.10
CA SER A 60 -35.78 30.34 8.38
C SER A 60 -34.82 30.45 9.56
N ASN A 61 -35.21 31.18 10.60
CA ASN A 61 -34.46 31.29 11.86
C ASN A 61 -34.77 30.13 12.83
N THR A 62 -34.77 28.90 12.30
CA THR A 62 -35.07 27.68 13.06
C THR A 62 -34.09 26.57 12.73
N CYS A 63 -33.90 25.63 13.66
CA CYS A 63 -33.08 24.44 13.45
C CYS A 63 -33.72 23.55 12.36
N PRO A 64 -32.95 23.11 11.34
CA PRO A 64 -33.45 22.21 10.30
C PRO A 64 -34.02 20.89 10.83
N GLN A 65 -33.48 20.39 11.94
CA GLN A 65 -33.80 19.07 12.48
C GLN A 65 -34.97 19.10 13.49
N CYS A 66 -35.00 20.07 14.42
CA CYS A 66 -36.02 20.11 15.48
C CYS A 66 -36.87 21.38 15.48
N ARG A 67 -36.64 22.31 14.55
CA ARG A 67 -37.37 23.60 14.41
C ARG A 67 -37.28 24.56 15.60
N ALA A 68 -36.45 24.27 16.61
CA ALA A 68 -36.15 25.22 17.67
C ALA A 68 -35.59 26.54 17.10
N SER A 69 -35.88 27.67 17.73
CA SER A 69 -35.42 28.99 17.26
C SER A 69 -33.90 29.10 17.26
N VAL A 70 -33.31 29.61 16.17
CA VAL A 70 -31.88 29.81 15.98
C VAL A 70 -31.62 31.23 15.52
N HIS A 71 -30.66 31.91 16.15
CA HIS A 71 -30.21 33.23 15.71
C HIS A 71 -28.88 33.11 14.98
N LYS A 72 -28.71 33.84 13.87
CA LYS A 72 -27.49 33.77 13.02
C LYS A 72 -26.18 34.06 13.75
N HIS A 73 -26.23 34.85 14.81
CA HIS A 73 -25.08 35.18 15.65
C HIS A 73 -24.86 34.18 16.80
N ASN A 74 -25.80 33.25 17.03
CA ASN A 74 -25.75 32.25 18.09
C ASN A 74 -25.63 30.85 17.49
N VAL A 75 -24.61 30.66 16.65
CA VAL A 75 -24.18 29.36 16.15
C VAL A 75 -22.70 29.20 16.47
N HIS A 76 -22.33 28.03 16.95
CA HIS A 76 -20.98 27.76 17.41
C HIS A 76 -20.27 26.91 16.37
N ARG A 77 -19.12 27.36 15.89
CA ARG A 77 -18.22 26.50 15.12
C ARG A 77 -17.66 25.46 16.08
N LEU A 78 -17.78 24.20 15.69
CA LEU A 78 -17.16 23.11 16.42
C LEU A 78 -15.77 22.85 15.82
N TYR A 79 -14.78 22.75 16.69
CA TYR A 79 -13.46 22.20 16.37
C TYR A 79 -13.40 20.84 17.04
N LEU A 80 -13.56 19.79 16.25
CA LEU A 80 -13.46 18.42 16.75
C LEU A 80 -11.97 18.06 16.80
N ASN A 81 -11.50 17.58 17.95
CA ASN A 81 -10.20 16.93 18.03
C ASN A 81 -10.37 15.53 17.47
N PHE A 82 -9.76 15.28 16.31
CA PHE A 82 -9.76 13.95 15.70
C PHE A 82 -8.78 13.08 16.49
N SER A 83 -9.28 12.01 17.11
CA SER A 83 -8.43 10.93 17.58
C SER A 83 -7.97 10.08 16.40
N GLU A 84 -6.92 9.30 16.58
CA GLU A 84 -6.63 8.20 15.67
C GLU A 84 -7.89 7.29 15.55
N PRO A 85 -8.12 6.68 14.37
CA PRO A 85 -9.24 5.78 14.15
C PRO A 85 -9.34 4.73 15.27
N THR A 86 -10.55 4.47 15.76
CA THR A 86 -10.76 3.43 16.78
C THR A 86 -11.28 2.15 16.14
N ALA A 87 -11.11 1.01 16.80
CA ALA A 87 -11.62 -0.29 16.33
C ALA A 87 -13.14 -0.33 16.05
N MET A 88 -13.91 0.68 16.47
CA MET A 88 -15.33 0.84 16.15
C MET A 88 -15.59 1.51 14.78
N ASP A 89 -14.57 2.10 14.15
CA ASP A 89 -14.62 2.72 12.81
C ASP A 89 -14.31 1.71 11.68
N GLU A 90 -14.09 0.43 12.01
CA GLU A 90 -13.72 -0.67 11.12
C GLU A 90 -14.89 -1.27 10.30
N ILE A 91 -15.98 -0.54 10.04
CA ILE A 91 -17.12 -1.06 9.23
C ILE A 91 -17.08 -0.62 7.76
N ASP A 92 -16.12 0.21 7.36
CA ASP A 92 -15.65 0.25 5.98
C ASP A 92 -14.28 -0.43 5.93
N ALA A 93 -14.29 -1.76 5.94
CA ALA A 93 -13.10 -2.55 5.68
C ALA A 93 -12.46 -2.03 4.38
N GLU A 94 -11.24 -1.49 4.47
CA GLU A 94 -10.39 -1.44 3.28
C GLU A 94 -10.44 -2.83 2.64
N PRO A 95 -10.53 -2.95 1.30
CA PRO A 95 -10.38 -4.25 0.68
C PRO A 95 -9.09 -4.83 1.25
N ILE A 96 -9.21 -5.98 1.96
CA ILE A 96 -8.08 -6.64 2.63
C ILE A 96 -6.89 -6.52 1.70
N LYS A 97 -5.88 -5.73 2.08
CA LYS A 97 -4.68 -5.59 1.27
C LYS A 97 -4.17 -6.98 1.08
N SER A 98 -4.25 -7.44 -0.15
CA SER A 98 -4.04 -8.84 -0.45
C SER A 98 -2.61 -9.24 -0.10
N PHE A 99 -1.64 -8.32 -0.17
CA PHE A 99 -0.30 -8.52 0.39
C PHE A 99 0.23 -7.18 0.93
N GLU A 100 1.28 -7.24 1.74
CA GLU A 100 1.92 -6.05 2.32
C GLU A 100 3.41 -6.26 2.57
N TRP A 101 4.14 -5.14 2.73
CA TRP A 101 5.53 -5.14 3.15
C TRP A 101 5.58 -4.68 4.60
N LEU A 102 6.09 -5.54 5.49
CA LEU A 102 6.12 -5.27 6.94
C LEU A 102 7.55 -5.28 7.46
N TYR A 103 7.85 -4.35 8.36
CA TYR A 103 9.14 -4.31 9.04
C TYR A 103 9.40 -5.58 9.84
N VAL A 104 10.65 -6.03 9.82
CA VAL A 104 11.11 -7.16 10.63
C VAL A 104 11.27 -6.72 12.08
N ASP A 105 10.63 -7.45 13.01
CA ASP A 105 10.91 -7.35 14.44
C ASP A 105 12.22 -8.08 14.77
N GLU A 106 13.10 -7.48 15.57
CA GLU A 106 14.38 -8.08 15.98
C GLU A 106 14.24 -9.46 16.65
N GLY A 107 13.08 -9.73 17.26
CA GLY A 107 12.75 -10.97 17.96
C GLY A 107 12.22 -12.10 17.08
N ILE A 108 11.85 -11.82 15.83
CA ILE A 108 11.10 -12.79 15.02
C ILE A 108 11.96 -13.98 14.57
N THR A 109 11.38 -15.17 14.64
CA THR A 109 12.03 -16.44 14.27
C THR A 109 11.78 -16.81 12.81
N ALA A 110 12.58 -17.72 12.27
CA ALA A 110 12.39 -18.22 10.90
C ALA A 110 11.05 -18.95 10.75
N GLU A 111 10.62 -19.67 11.79
CA GLU A 111 9.38 -20.43 11.86
C GLU A 111 8.15 -19.52 11.87
N GLU A 112 8.24 -18.35 12.52
CA GLU A 112 7.20 -17.33 12.48
C GLU A 112 7.12 -16.69 11.09
N ILE A 113 8.26 -16.29 10.51
CA ILE A 113 8.29 -15.73 9.15
C ILE A 113 7.73 -16.74 8.13
N ALA A 114 8.00 -18.04 8.27
CA ALA A 114 7.50 -19.05 7.34
C ALA A 114 5.97 -19.13 7.25
N GLN A 115 5.23 -18.61 8.24
CA GLN A 115 3.76 -18.59 8.23
C GLN A 115 3.19 -17.50 7.32
N PHE A 116 3.98 -16.49 6.96
CA PHE A 116 3.49 -15.32 6.23
C PHE A 116 4.39 -14.80 5.12
N GLY A 117 5.70 -15.03 5.23
CA GLY A 117 6.72 -14.47 4.37
C GLY A 117 6.81 -15.24 3.06
N PHE A 118 7.05 -14.52 1.96
CA PHE A 118 7.29 -15.15 0.69
C PHE A 118 8.66 -15.86 0.66
N LEU A 119 8.66 -17.19 0.66
CA LEU A 119 9.86 -18.01 0.58
C LEU A 119 10.48 -17.92 -0.83
N LEU A 120 11.70 -17.38 -0.91
CA LEU A 120 12.48 -17.36 -2.14
C LEU A 120 13.05 -18.74 -2.47
N GLY A 121 13.59 -19.40 -1.44
CA GLY A 121 14.21 -20.72 -1.55
C GLY A 121 15.05 -21.04 -0.32
N LEU A 122 15.93 -22.03 -0.47
CA LEU A 122 16.86 -22.46 0.56
C LEU A 122 18.29 -22.10 0.18
N ASP A 123 19.11 -21.80 1.19
CA ASP A 123 20.52 -21.54 1.01
C ASP A 123 21.36 -22.84 0.91
N LYS A 124 22.68 -22.77 1.09
CA LYS A 124 23.57 -23.95 1.05
C LYS A 124 23.48 -24.85 2.27
N GLU A 125 23.00 -24.34 3.39
CA GLU A 125 22.85 -25.01 4.67
C GLU A 125 21.40 -25.49 4.89
N SER A 126 20.54 -25.33 3.87
CA SER A 126 19.09 -25.58 3.90
C SER A 126 18.32 -24.59 4.78
N ASP A 127 18.92 -23.42 5.06
CA ASP A 127 18.26 -22.33 5.76
C ASP A 127 17.33 -21.55 4.81
N PRO A 128 16.11 -21.16 5.24
CA PRO A 128 15.16 -20.48 4.40
C PRO A 128 15.57 -19.03 4.11
N LEU A 129 15.28 -18.59 2.89
CA LEU A 129 15.50 -17.23 2.41
C LEU A 129 14.17 -16.59 2.05
N PHE A 130 13.93 -15.36 2.50
CA PHE A 130 12.65 -14.67 2.31
C PHE A 130 12.80 -13.41 1.45
N ALA A 131 11.77 -13.09 0.67
CA ALA A 131 11.73 -11.87 -0.12
C ALA A 131 11.65 -10.68 0.82
N ALA A 132 12.57 -9.75 0.63
CA ALA A 132 12.65 -8.55 1.42
C ALA A 132 12.88 -7.34 0.51
N ARG A 133 12.79 -6.16 1.11
CA ARG A 133 13.34 -4.93 0.57
C ARG A 133 13.95 -4.13 1.69
N VAL A 134 14.88 -3.24 1.36
CA VAL A 134 15.63 -2.47 2.34
C VAL A 134 15.93 -1.08 1.80
N TYR A 135 15.83 -0.08 2.67
CA TYR A 135 16.28 1.27 2.35
C TYR A 135 17.80 1.36 2.45
N LEU A 136 18.43 1.88 1.41
CA LEU A 136 19.84 2.21 1.40
C LEU A 136 20.00 3.55 0.69
N GLU A 137 20.41 4.58 1.44
CA GLU A 137 20.36 5.97 0.99
C GLU A 137 18.95 6.33 0.49
N ASP A 138 18.79 6.76 -0.76
CA ASP A 138 17.51 7.15 -1.38
C ASP A 138 16.87 6.02 -2.21
N ASP A 139 17.48 4.83 -2.23
CA ASP A 139 16.97 3.65 -2.93
C ASP A 139 16.19 2.72 -1.99
N LEU A 140 15.08 2.16 -2.49
CA LEU A 140 14.39 1.03 -1.88
C LEU A 140 14.71 -0.23 -2.67
N LEU A 141 15.59 -1.06 -2.15
CA LEU A 141 16.20 -2.15 -2.89
C LEU A 141 15.52 -3.49 -2.62
N PRO A 142 15.11 -4.24 -3.68
CA PRO A 142 14.76 -5.65 -3.52
C PRO A 142 15.94 -6.44 -2.95
N ALA A 143 15.67 -7.20 -1.89
CA ALA A 143 16.68 -7.85 -1.05
C ALA A 143 16.28 -9.29 -0.70
N CYS A 144 17.25 -10.02 -0.17
CA CYS A 144 17.09 -11.39 0.29
C CYS A 144 17.36 -11.46 1.80
N TYR A 145 16.31 -11.70 2.60
CA TYR A 145 16.45 -11.82 4.05
C TYR A 145 16.90 -13.22 4.46
N VAL A 146 17.81 -13.25 5.44
CA VAL A 146 18.41 -14.45 6.01
C VAL A 146 18.11 -14.48 7.52
N PRO A 147 17.08 -15.23 7.96
CA PRO A 147 16.65 -15.25 9.37
C PRO A 147 17.76 -15.59 10.35
N LYS A 148 18.61 -16.57 10.00
CA LYS A 148 19.75 -17.01 10.82
C LYS A 148 20.75 -15.89 11.12
N LEU A 149 20.91 -14.96 10.18
CA LEU A 149 21.81 -13.81 10.32
C LEU A 149 21.07 -12.55 10.78
N LYS A 150 19.74 -12.59 10.87
CA LYS A 150 18.88 -11.44 11.16
C LYS A 150 19.18 -10.22 10.28
N GLY A 151 19.36 -10.45 8.98
CA GLY A 151 19.70 -9.38 8.04
C GLY A 151 19.42 -9.76 6.60
N ALA A 152 19.47 -8.76 5.73
CA ALA A 152 19.18 -8.89 4.31
C ALA A 152 20.39 -8.54 3.45
N TYR A 153 20.56 -9.30 2.37
CA TYR A 153 21.52 -8.98 1.32
C TYR A 153 20.85 -8.19 0.20
N ALA A 154 21.45 -7.07 -0.19
CA ALA A 154 21.03 -6.25 -1.30
C ALA A 154 22.21 -5.96 -2.24
N ALA A 155 21.92 -5.91 -3.53
CA ALA A 155 22.85 -5.49 -4.57
C ALA A 155 22.74 -3.97 -4.73
N TRP A 156 23.85 -3.22 -4.61
CA TRP A 156 23.86 -1.78 -4.79
C TRP A 156 25.26 -1.24 -5.10
N ASN A 157 25.34 -0.21 -5.96
CA ASN A 157 26.57 0.50 -6.29
C ASN A 157 27.80 -0.40 -6.55
N CYS A 158 27.63 -1.45 -7.36
CA CYS A 158 28.66 -2.45 -7.70
C CYS A 158 29.09 -3.39 -6.56
N GLU A 159 28.48 -3.28 -5.37
CA GLU A 159 28.80 -4.06 -4.17
C GLU A 159 27.61 -4.88 -3.67
N SER A 160 27.93 -5.85 -2.81
CA SER A 160 26.95 -6.63 -2.07
C SER A 160 26.89 -6.08 -0.66
N HIS A 161 25.74 -5.53 -0.26
CA HIS A 161 25.51 -4.99 1.06
C HIS A 161 24.77 -6.00 1.94
N PHE A 162 25.16 -6.06 3.22
CA PHE A 162 24.43 -6.78 4.26
C PHE A 162 23.92 -5.77 5.27
N LEU A 163 22.60 -5.72 5.43
CA LEU A 163 21.91 -4.73 6.25
C LEU A 163 21.09 -5.45 7.33
N THR A 164 21.03 -4.85 8.51
CA THR A 164 20.31 -5.38 9.68
C THR A 164 19.16 -4.49 10.14
N GLU A 165 19.01 -3.31 9.54
CA GLU A 165 18.01 -2.30 9.89
C GLU A 165 17.21 -1.91 8.63
N GLY A 166 16.00 -1.35 8.83
CA GLY A 166 15.16 -0.86 7.74
C GLY A 166 14.69 -1.94 6.76
N ILE A 167 14.60 -3.19 7.22
CA ILE A 167 14.22 -4.34 6.40
C ILE A 167 12.70 -4.54 6.47
N GLU A 168 12.07 -4.64 5.31
CA GLU A 168 10.67 -5.05 5.18
C GLU A 168 10.58 -6.42 4.47
N LEU A 169 9.74 -7.32 4.99
CA LEU A 169 9.44 -8.62 4.40
C LEU A 169 8.15 -8.58 3.60
N LEU A 170 8.11 -9.34 2.50
CA LEU A 170 6.90 -9.53 1.71
C LEU A 170 5.96 -10.51 2.42
N HIS A 171 4.85 -9.98 2.93
CA HIS A 171 3.80 -10.68 3.65
C HIS A 171 2.66 -11.09 2.70
N ILE A 172 2.36 -12.38 2.60
CA ILE A 172 1.44 -12.94 1.58
C ILE A 172 0.36 -13.88 2.13
N ASN A 173 0.27 -14.05 3.46
CA ASN A 173 -0.66 -14.99 4.09
C ASN A 173 -2.13 -14.78 3.70
N ASN A 174 -2.54 -13.52 3.53
CA ASN A 174 -3.90 -13.13 3.19
C ASN A 174 -4.08 -12.83 1.70
N ASP A 175 -3.11 -13.23 0.86
CA ASP A 175 -3.12 -12.90 -0.56
C ASP A 175 -3.91 -13.90 -1.39
N ASN A 176 -5.02 -13.45 -1.98
CA ASN A 176 -5.71 -14.19 -3.02
C ASN A 176 -5.02 -14.02 -4.39
N ALA A 177 -3.74 -14.37 -4.46
CA ALA A 177 -2.96 -14.35 -5.68
C ALA A 177 -2.07 -15.58 -5.80
N GLU A 178 -1.64 -15.84 -7.03
CA GLU A 178 -0.62 -16.81 -7.35
C GLU A 178 0.70 -16.09 -7.66
N TYR A 179 1.78 -16.49 -7.00
CA TYR A 179 3.10 -15.96 -7.23
C TYR A 179 3.90 -16.90 -8.14
N LYS A 180 4.49 -16.36 -9.22
CA LYS A 180 5.28 -17.13 -10.17
C LYS A 180 6.59 -16.43 -10.50
N TRP A 181 7.54 -17.21 -10.99
CA TRP A 181 8.75 -16.70 -11.60
C TRP A 181 8.60 -16.81 -13.11
N LEU A 182 8.64 -15.68 -13.82
CA LEU A 182 8.55 -15.66 -15.27
C LEU A 182 9.90 -15.27 -15.88
N PRO A 183 10.41 -16.03 -16.86
CA PRO A 183 11.66 -15.70 -17.54
C PRO A 183 11.50 -14.40 -18.35
N SER A 184 12.53 -13.58 -18.34
CA SER A 184 12.60 -12.31 -19.07
C SER A 184 14.06 -11.97 -19.37
N SER A 185 14.28 -10.99 -20.25
CA SER A 185 15.64 -10.61 -20.63
C SER A 185 15.79 -9.15 -21.00
N ASN A 186 17.02 -8.64 -20.97
CA ASN A 186 17.38 -7.32 -21.54
C ASN A 186 16.53 -6.14 -21.04
N GLY A 187 16.09 -6.18 -19.77
CA GLY A 187 15.25 -5.13 -19.16
C GLY A 187 13.75 -5.34 -19.34
N GLU A 188 13.33 -6.38 -20.06
CA GLU A 188 11.91 -6.73 -20.18
C GLU A 188 11.31 -7.01 -18.81
N ILE A 189 10.12 -6.45 -18.61
CA ILE A 189 9.30 -6.62 -17.41
C ILE A 189 8.07 -7.45 -17.82
N PRO A 190 7.87 -8.65 -17.25
CA PRO A 190 6.72 -9.46 -17.58
C PRO A 190 5.44 -8.84 -17.02
N THR A 191 4.30 -9.15 -17.63
CA THR A 191 2.99 -8.74 -17.12
C THR A 191 2.80 -9.22 -15.68
N ASN A 192 2.21 -8.38 -14.84
CA ASN A 192 1.98 -8.64 -13.41
C ASN A 192 3.26 -8.75 -12.57
N ALA A 193 4.41 -8.26 -13.04
CA ALA A 193 5.61 -8.14 -12.22
C ALA A 193 5.34 -7.37 -10.92
N LEU A 194 5.77 -7.96 -9.80
CA LEU A 194 5.58 -7.37 -8.49
C LEU A 194 6.62 -6.25 -8.27
N ALA A 195 6.18 -5.00 -8.28
CA ALA A 195 7.00 -3.87 -7.88
C ALA A 195 7.44 -4.06 -6.42
N SER A 196 8.75 -4.18 -6.19
CA SER A 196 9.32 -4.49 -4.88
C SER A 196 10.33 -3.47 -4.39
N GLY A 197 10.60 -2.43 -5.18
CA GLY A 197 11.49 -1.34 -4.80
C GLY A 197 11.47 -0.20 -5.81
N TYR A 198 12.31 0.78 -5.59
CA TYR A 198 12.56 1.88 -6.52
C TYR A 198 13.99 2.39 -6.40
N ALA A 199 14.52 2.90 -7.50
CA ALA A 199 15.81 3.58 -7.53
C ALA A 199 15.69 5.05 -7.07
N GLU A 200 16.81 5.72 -6.80
CA GLU A 200 16.89 7.16 -6.47
C GLU A 200 16.20 8.04 -7.53
N THR A 201 16.17 7.59 -8.78
CA THR A 201 15.52 8.26 -9.91
C THR A 201 14.00 8.12 -9.90
N GLY A 202 13.44 7.31 -9.00
CA GLY A 202 12.04 6.90 -8.96
C GLY A 202 11.69 5.72 -9.87
N GLU A 203 12.66 5.15 -10.59
CA GLU A 203 12.43 3.97 -11.44
C GLU A 203 12.06 2.75 -10.59
N THR A 204 10.98 2.05 -10.96
CA THR A 204 10.55 0.85 -10.24
C THR A 204 11.53 -0.30 -10.43
N LEU A 205 11.89 -0.93 -9.31
CA LEU A 205 12.71 -2.14 -9.26
C LEU A 205 11.83 -3.35 -8.92
N TYR A 206 12.24 -4.51 -9.44
CA TYR A 206 11.49 -5.76 -9.28
C TYR A 206 12.38 -6.84 -8.67
N THR A 207 11.77 -7.76 -7.92
CA THR A 207 12.50 -8.91 -7.38
C THR A 207 12.80 -9.85 -8.53
N ALA A 208 14.08 -10.11 -8.74
CA ALA A 208 14.55 -10.96 -9.82
C ALA A 208 15.49 -12.04 -9.29
N ARG A 209 15.62 -13.11 -10.08
CA ARG A 209 16.54 -14.20 -9.80
C ARG A 209 17.20 -14.72 -11.05
N TYR A 210 18.39 -15.29 -10.91
CA TYR A 210 19.03 -16.08 -11.97
C TYR A 210 20.02 -17.08 -11.39
N VAL A 211 20.36 -18.10 -12.19
CA VAL A 211 21.32 -19.12 -11.79
C VAL A 211 22.75 -18.58 -11.89
N HIS A 212 23.50 -18.65 -10.80
CA HIS A 212 24.92 -18.35 -10.75
C HIS A 212 25.64 -19.40 -9.90
N ASN A 213 26.66 -20.06 -10.49
CA ASN A 213 27.36 -21.21 -9.91
C ASN A 213 26.39 -22.33 -9.50
N ASP A 214 25.56 -22.78 -10.46
CA ASP A 214 24.58 -23.87 -10.34
C ASP A 214 23.55 -23.70 -9.22
N ARG A 215 23.35 -22.47 -8.76
CA ARG A 215 22.42 -22.12 -7.68
C ARG A 215 21.60 -20.91 -8.05
N MET A 216 20.34 -20.94 -7.66
CA MET A 216 19.46 -19.78 -7.79
C MET A 216 19.91 -18.67 -6.84
N ARG A 217 19.94 -17.43 -7.35
CA ARG A 217 20.32 -16.24 -6.60
C ARG A 217 19.27 -15.16 -6.79
N TYR A 218 19.02 -14.36 -5.76
CA TYR A 218 17.93 -13.40 -5.71
C TYR A 218 18.49 -11.98 -5.55
N GLY A 219 17.85 -11.02 -6.19
CA GLY A 219 18.22 -9.61 -6.12
C GLY A 219 17.20 -8.76 -6.87
N LYS A 220 17.68 -7.77 -7.62
CA LYS A 220 16.85 -6.74 -8.26
C LYS A 220 16.96 -6.77 -9.77
N LEU A 221 15.84 -6.60 -10.48
CA LEU A 221 15.84 -6.14 -11.87
C LEU A 221 15.86 -4.63 -11.88
N HIS A 222 16.76 -4.06 -12.69
CA HIS A 222 16.76 -2.65 -13.04
C HIS A 222 16.44 -2.51 -14.53
N PRO A 223 15.19 -2.15 -14.89
CA PRO A 223 14.72 -2.19 -16.28
C PRO A 223 15.56 -1.36 -17.25
N SER A 224 15.87 -0.11 -16.91
CA SER A 224 16.67 0.80 -17.75
C SER A 224 18.12 0.35 -17.94
N HIS A 225 18.70 -0.39 -16.98
CA HIS A 225 20.02 -0.98 -17.12
C HIS A 225 20.00 -2.26 -17.97
N GLY A 226 18.82 -2.80 -18.26
CA GLY A 226 18.66 -3.98 -19.10
C GLY A 226 19.10 -5.29 -18.45
N CYS A 227 19.23 -5.35 -17.13
CA CYS A 227 19.74 -6.53 -16.43
C CYS A 227 19.24 -6.66 -14.99
N ALA A 228 19.32 -7.89 -14.48
CA ALA A 228 19.15 -8.19 -13.07
C ALA A 228 20.49 -8.23 -12.35
N TYR A 229 20.52 -7.77 -11.11
CA TYR A 229 21.67 -7.72 -10.22
C TYR A 229 21.45 -8.60 -9.00
N ILE A 230 22.48 -9.35 -8.58
CA ILE A 230 22.49 -10.12 -7.33
C ILE A 230 23.69 -9.72 -6.45
N PRO A 231 23.53 -9.73 -5.12
CA PRO A 231 24.65 -9.69 -4.20
C PRO A 231 25.38 -11.04 -4.17
N TYR A 232 26.68 -11.05 -4.42
CA TYR A 232 27.50 -12.25 -4.35
C TYR A 232 28.95 -11.97 -3.93
N LYS A 233 29.36 -12.53 -2.79
CA LYS A 233 30.74 -12.46 -2.27
C LYS A 233 31.35 -11.05 -2.29
N GLY A 234 30.59 -10.07 -1.77
CA GLY A 234 31.03 -8.67 -1.68
C GLY A 234 30.88 -7.87 -2.98
N LYS A 235 30.38 -8.47 -4.07
CA LYS A 235 30.19 -7.79 -5.34
C LYS A 235 28.73 -7.83 -5.81
N GLU A 236 28.34 -6.83 -6.56
CA GLU A 236 27.12 -6.85 -7.35
C GLU A 236 27.43 -7.51 -8.72
N LEU A 237 26.79 -8.64 -8.99
CA LEU A 237 26.91 -9.31 -10.29
C LEU A 237 25.64 -9.04 -11.10
N ASN A 238 25.76 -8.95 -12.43
CA ASN A 238 24.62 -8.78 -13.32
C ASN A 238 24.44 -9.94 -14.30
N ASN A 239 23.20 -10.11 -14.78
CA ASN A 239 22.87 -10.98 -15.90
C ASN A 239 21.71 -10.40 -16.71
N LYS A 240 21.78 -10.53 -18.03
CA LYS A 240 20.71 -10.10 -18.95
C LYS A 240 19.59 -11.11 -19.08
N ASN A 241 19.78 -12.36 -18.65
CA ASN A 241 18.75 -13.39 -18.58
C ASN A 241 18.40 -13.66 -17.12
N TYR A 242 17.13 -13.53 -16.78
CA TYR A 242 16.66 -13.63 -15.40
C TYR A 242 15.20 -14.07 -15.36
N GLU A 243 14.71 -14.38 -14.18
CA GLU A 243 13.28 -14.53 -13.90
C GLU A 243 12.83 -13.40 -12.98
N VAL A 244 11.63 -12.87 -13.19
CA VAL A 244 11.03 -11.84 -12.35
C VAL A 244 9.88 -12.44 -11.55
N LEU A 245 9.76 -12.06 -10.28
CA LEU A 245 8.63 -12.43 -9.45
C LEU A 245 7.37 -11.68 -9.93
N VAL A 246 6.35 -12.43 -10.32
CA VAL A 246 5.04 -11.90 -10.72
C VAL A 246 3.97 -12.32 -9.73
N ARG A 247 2.97 -11.45 -9.56
CA ARG A 247 1.81 -11.68 -8.70
C ARG A 247 0.54 -11.67 -9.55
N ILE A 248 -0.09 -12.81 -9.72
CA ILE A 248 -1.30 -12.99 -10.56
C ILE A 248 -2.51 -13.09 -9.63
N PRO A 249 -3.36 -12.05 -9.53
CA PRO A 249 -4.60 -12.13 -8.75
C PRO A 249 -5.45 -13.30 -9.24
N LYS A 250 -6.03 -14.06 -8.31
CA LYS A 250 -7.04 -15.07 -8.67
C LYS A 250 -8.39 -14.36 -8.70
N ASP A 251 -9.08 -14.41 -9.83
CA ASP A 251 -10.44 -13.89 -9.90
C ASP A 251 -11.31 -14.61 -8.86
N SER A 252 -12.10 -13.83 -8.11
CA SER A 252 -13.12 -14.38 -7.22
C SER A 252 -14.15 -15.12 -8.08
N VAL A 253 -14.13 -16.46 -8.02
CA VAL A 253 -15.17 -17.31 -8.64
C VAL A 253 -16.52 -17.05 -7.99
#